data_AF-K1YPL3-F1
#
_entry.id   AF-K1YPL3-F1
#
_cell.length_a   1.000
_cell.length_b   1.000
_cell.length_c   1.000
_cell.angle_alpha   90.00
_cell.angle_beta   90.00
_cell.angle_gamma   90.00
#
_symmetry.space_group_name_H-M   'P 1'
#
loop_
_entity.id
_entity.type
_entity.pdbx_description
1 polymer ?
#
loop_
_entity_poly.entity_id
_entity_poly.type
_entity_poly.pdbx_seq_one_letter_code
_entity_poly.pdbx_strand_id
1 'polypeptide(L)'
;MIQIPALILTGQDDTDLAVSAIRAGFQDYLVKSEFNHHSLWRSIQHAVERHTLLKTVREMTFIDELTKLLNRRGFYHNLDKSINLAKRQNGSLSLVYIDLDRFKEINDRFGHNEGDKVLIDVARLFSDIFRDSDIIARLGCDEFAVLLTICINPRSPPLKSNSPAGYYRFGGCV
;
A
#
# COMPACT_ATOMS: atom_id res chain seq x y z
N MET A 1 3.58 -14.16 -1.77
CA MET A 1 5.01 -14.25 -1.42
C MET A 1 5.12 -13.96 0.07
N ILE A 2 5.66 -14.90 0.86
CA ILE A 2 5.58 -14.89 2.33
C ILE A 2 6.42 -13.73 2.89
N GLN A 3 5.78 -12.74 3.54
CA GLN A 3 6.44 -11.59 4.17
C GLN A 3 6.64 -11.83 5.68
N ILE A 4 7.09 -13.01 6.07
CA ILE A 4 7.38 -13.34 7.47
C ILE A 4 8.90 -13.55 7.59
N PRO A 5 9.58 -12.95 8.57
CA PRO A 5 10.97 -13.30 8.86
C PRO A 5 11.06 -14.80 9.15
N ALA A 6 11.79 -15.54 8.32
CA ALA A 6 11.88 -16.99 8.39
C ALA A 6 13.33 -17.41 8.61
N LEU A 7 13.49 -18.30 9.59
CA LEU A 7 14.77 -18.82 10.05
C LEU A 7 14.76 -20.33 9.91
N ILE A 8 15.82 -20.90 9.34
CA ILE A 8 15.92 -22.35 9.16
C ILE A 8 16.71 -22.96 10.32
N LEU A 9 16.19 -24.05 10.89
CA LEU A 9 16.91 -24.88 11.85
C LEU A 9 17.39 -26.15 11.15
N THR A 10 18.69 -26.26 10.87
CA THR A 10 19.29 -27.45 10.24
C THR A 10 19.90 -28.39 11.28
N GLY A 11 19.96 -29.69 10.99
CA GLY A 11 20.79 -30.64 11.72
C GLY A 11 22.17 -30.74 11.09
N GLN A 12 23.19 -31.06 11.90
CA GLN A 12 24.60 -31.33 11.57
C GLN A 12 25.15 -30.65 10.30
N ASP A 13 25.79 -29.49 10.49
CA ASP A 13 26.79 -28.81 9.65
C ASP A 13 26.76 -28.97 8.11
N ASP A 14 25.57 -29.07 7.52
CA ASP A 14 25.38 -29.07 6.07
C ASP A 14 25.41 -27.63 5.54
N THR A 15 26.61 -27.20 5.17
CA THR A 15 26.87 -25.87 4.61
C THR A 15 26.22 -25.67 3.24
N ASP A 16 25.97 -26.73 2.48
CA ASP A 16 25.28 -26.65 1.18
C ASP A 16 23.79 -26.36 1.35
N LEU A 17 23.15 -26.95 2.38
CA LEU A 17 21.79 -26.60 2.79
C LEU A 17 21.71 -25.14 3.26
N ALA A 18 22.69 -24.66 4.02
CA ALA A 18 22.72 -23.27 4.49
C ALA A 18 22.81 -22.26 3.33
N VAL A 19 23.66 -22.51 2.33
CA VAL A 19 23.78 -21.65 1.14
C VAL A 19 22.50 -21.66 0.32
N SER A 20 21.89 -22.84 0.15
CA SER A 20 20.63 -22.99 -0.59
C SER A 20 19.46 -22.28 0.10
N ALA A 21 19.41 -22.35 1.43
CA ALA A 21 18.45 -21.63 2.27
C ALA A 21 18.53 -20.12 2.08
N ILE A 22 19.74 -19.54 2.13
CA ILE A 22 19.92 -18.10 1.93
C ILE A 22 19.48 -17.69 0.52
N ARG A 23 19.82 -18.48 -0.51
CA ARG A 23 19.41 -18.23 -1.90
C ARG A 23 17.89 -18.32 -2.09
N ALA A 24 17.21 -19.16 -1.31
CA ALA A 24 15.76 -19.27 -1.30
C ALA A 24 15.06 -18.10 -0.56
N GLY A 25 15.82 -17.19 0.06
CA GLY A 25 15.29 -15.98 0.68
C GLY A 25 15.08 -16.07 2.20
N PHE A 26 15.59 -17.13 2.84
CA PHE A 26 15.62 -17.21 4.30
C PHE A 26 16.63 -16.22 4.88
N GLN A 27 16.31 -15.66 6.04
CA GLN A 27 17.08 -14.56 6.61
C GLN A 27 18.32 -15.03 7.37
N ASP A 28 18.25 -16.23 7.94
CA ASP A 28 19.35 -16.83 8.70
C ASP A 28 19.13 -18.35 8.81
N TYR A 29 20.21 -19.06 9.17
CA TYR A 29 20.17 -20.49 9.49
C TYR A 29 20.83 -20.73 10.86
N LEU A 30 20.31 -21.70 11.62
CA LEU A 30 20.90 -22.13 12.89
C LEU A 30 21.08 -23.64 12.89
N VAL A 31 22.26 -24.08 13.33
CA VAL A 31 22.59 -25.50 13.50
C VAL A 31 22.07 -25.97 14.85
N LYS A 32 21.19 -26.98 14.84
CA LYS A 32 20.46 -27.45 16.04
C LYS A 32 21.36 -27.93 17.19
N SER A 33 22.56 -28.39 16.90
CA SER A 33 23.51 -28.90 17.89
C SER A 33 24.39 -27.83 18.54
N GLU A 34 24.39 -26.60 18.04
CA GLU A 34 25.38 -25.58 18.41
C GLU A 34 24.78 -24.27 18.95
N PHE A 35 23.46 -24.13 18.94
CA PHE A 35 22.82 -22.92 19.43
C PHE A 35 22.55 -22.98 20.94
N ASN A 36 22.86 -21.88 21.63
CA ASN A 36 22.39 -21.62 23.00
C ASN A 36 21.20 -20.65 22.98
N HIS A 37 20.53 -20.45 24.13
CA HIS A 37 19.38 -19.55 24.25
C HIS A 37 19.69 -18.12 23.76
N HIS A 38 20.93 -17.65 23.97
CA HIS A 38 21.38 -16.31 23.60
C HIS A 38 21.60 -16.17 22.08
N SER A 39 22.16 -17.18 21.42
CA SER A 39 22.37 -17.20 19.96
C SER A 39 21.05 -17.24 19.20
N LEU A 40 20.09 -18.04 19.66
CA LEU A 40 18.75 -18.09 19.08
C LEU A 40 18.02 -16.75 19.22
N TRP A 41 18.03 -16.17 20.43
CA TRP A 41 17.39 -14.87 20.67
C TRP A 41 17.97 -13.78 19.78
N ARG A 42 19.30 -13.71 19.66
CA ARG A 42 19.99 -12.76 18.79
C ARG A 42 19.59 -12.93 17.32
N SER A 43 19.57 -14.15 16.79
CA SER A 43 19.17 -14.41 15.41
C SER A 43 17.70 -14.05 15.15
N ILE A 44 16.80 -14.32 16.09
CA ILE A 44 15.40 -13.86 16.00
C ILE A 44 15.32 -12.33 15.99
N GLN A 45 16.01 -11.66 16.92
CA GLN A 45 16.00 -10.19 16.98
C GLN A 45 16.53 -9.57 15.69
N HIS A 46 17.67 -10.05 15.18
CA HIS A 46 18.24 -9.59 13.93
C HIS A 46 17.31 -9.82 12.73
N ALA A 47 16.66 -10.98 12.65
CA ALA A 47 15.71 -11.31 11.59
C ALA A 47 14.51 -10.36 11.59
N VAL A 48 13.94 -10.09 12.76
CA VAL A 48 12.81 -9.16 12.95
C VAL A 48 13.22 -7.72 12.62
N GLU A 49 14.36 -7.27 13.12
CA GLU A 49 14.84 -5.90 12.91
C GLU A 49 15.15 -5.66 11.43
N ARG A 50 15.87 -6.59 10.78
CA ARG A 50 16.13 -6.54 9.34
C ARG A 50 14.85 -6.57 8.52
N HIS A 51 13.87 -7.41 8.90
CA HIS A 51 12.57 -7.43 8.24
C HIS A 51 11.85 -6.08 8.35
N THR A 52 11.88 -5.49 9.54
CA THR A 52 11.27 -4.17 9.80
C THR A 52 11.93 -3.08 8.98
N LEU A 53 13.28 -3.05 8.92
CA LEU A 53 14.02 -2.10 8.08
C LEU A 53 13.68 -2.27 6.60
N LEU A 54 13.67 -3.49 6.09
CA LEU A 54 13.31 -3.77 4.69
C LEU A 54 11.86 -3.35 4.39
N LYS A 55 10.95 -3.53 5.34
CA LYS A 55 9.58 -3.05 5.23
C LYS A 55 9.56 -1.52 5.18
N THR A 56 10.20 -0.83 6.10
CA THR A 56 10.29 0.65 6.09
C THR A 56 10.87 1.17 4.79
N VAL A 57 11.95 0.57 4.28
CA VAL A 57 12.55 0.94 2.99
C VAL A 57 11.56 0.79 1.84
N ARG A 58 10.75 -0.27 1.83
CA ARG A 58 9.68 -0.41 0.83
C ARG A 58 8.59 0.63 1.01
N GLU A 59 8.18 0.90 2.25
CA GLU A 59 7.16 1.89 2.58
C GLU A 59 7.60 3.32 2.24
N MET A 60 8.91 3.63 2.23
CA MET A 60 9.45 4.90 1.73
C MET A 60 9.14 5.14 0.24
N THR A 61 8.77 4.09 -0.52
CA THR A 61 8.42 4.20 -1.94
C THR A 61 6.92 4.30 -2.19
N PHE A 62 6.12 4.69 -1.21
CA PHE A 62 4.65 4.75 -1.33
C PHE A 62 4.08 6.09 -1.77
N ILE A 63 4.90 7.12 -1.88
CA ILE A 63 4.48 8.45 -2.26
C ILE A 63 4.75 8.67 -3.75
N ASP A 64 3.80 9.27 -4.46
CA ASP A 64 4.00 9.79 -5.80
C ASP A 64 4.85 11.05 -5.74
N GLU A 65 5.95 11.10 -6.48
CA GLU A 65 6.92 12.18 -6.35
C GLU A 65 6.37 13.53 -6.80
N LEU A 66 5.47 13.53 -7.80
CA LEU A 66 4.89 14.75 -8.36
C LEU A 66 3.80 15.33 -7.45
N THR A 67 2.79 14.52 -7.13
CA THR A 67 1.58 14.97 -6.44
C THR A 67 1.66 14.90 -4.92
N LYS A 68 2.65 14.19 -4.37
CA LYS A 68 2.80 13.87 -2.93
C LYS A 68 1.66 13.06 -2.32
N LEU A 69 0.72 12.59 -3.12
CA LEU A 69 -0.28 11.60 -2.73
C LEU A 69 0.35 10.21 -2.63
N LEU A 70 -0.42 9.23 -2.15
CA LEU A 70 0.01 7.84 -2.29
C LEU A 70 0.11 7.47 -3.77
N ASN A 71 1.12 6.70 -4.12
CA ASN A 71 1.15 6.04 -5.41
C ASN A 71 0.35 4.73 -5.37
N ARG A 72 0.24 4.06 -6.52
CA ARG A 72 -0.46 2.78 -6.65
C ARG A 72 -0.09 1.76 -5.57
N ARG A 73 1.19 1.61 -5.21
CA ARG A 73 1.62 0.64 -4.18
C ARG A 73 1.16 1.07 -2.79
N GLY A 74 1.32 2.35 -2.46
CA GLY A 74 0.84 2.93 -1.21
C GLY A 74 -0.67 2.79 -1.05
N PHE A 75 -1.42 2.97 -2.14
CA PHE A 75 -2.87 2.80 -2.15
C PHE A 75 -3.29 1.37 -1.80
N TYR A 76 -2.78 0.36 -2.51
CA TYR A 76 -3.15 -1.04 -2.27
C TYR A 76 -2.81 -1.50 -0.85
N HIS A 77 -1.64 -1.10 -0.33
CA HIS A 77 -1.25 -1.41 1.06
C HIS A 77 -2.24 -0.86 2.08
N ASN A 78 -2.73 0.37 1.88
CA ASN A 78 -3.69 0.99 2.78
C ASN A 78 -5.13 0.48 2.55
N LEU A 79 -5.49 0.12 1.33
CA LEU A 79 -6.76 -0.50 0.99
C LEU A 79 -6.93 -1.83 1.73
N ASP A 80 -5.93 -2.72 1.68
CA ASP A 80 -5.98 -4.02 2.37
C ASP A 80 -6.15 -3.86 3.88
N LYS A 81 -5.43 -2.92 4.49
CA LYS A 81 -5.58 -2.60 5.91
C LYS A 81 -6.97 -2.09 6.23
N SER A 82 -7.50 -1.18 5.40
CA SER A 82 -8.82 -0.56 5.59
C SER A 82 -9.94 -1.58 5.46
N ILE A 83 -9.88 -2.48 4.48
CA ILE A 83 -10.85 -3.57 4.31
C ILE A 83 -10.86 -4.48 5.55
N ASN A 84 -9.68 -4.86 6.04
CA ASN A 84 -9.57 -5.70 7.23
C ASN A 84 -10.12 -5.01 8.48
N LEU A 85 -9.90 -3.70 8.63
CA LEU A 85 -10.44 -2.91 9.73
C LEU A 85 -11.96 -2.80 9.65
N ALA A 86 -12.50 -2.46 8.47
CA ALA A 86 -13.93 -2.34 8.23
C ALA A 86 -14.65 -3.67 8.53
N LYS A 87 -14.09 -4.82 8.10
CA LYS A 87 -14.61 -6.15 8.45
C LYS A 87 -14.68 -6.39 9.96
N ARG A 88 -13.65 -5.99 10.70
CA ARG A 88 -13.60 -6.18 12.17
C ARG A 88 -14.58 -5.28 12.91
N GLN A 89 -14.81 -4.07 12.40
CA GLN A 89 -15.66 -3.05 13.03
C GLN A 89 -17.09 -3.04 12.47
N ASN A 90 -17.42 -3.96 11.55
CA ASN A 90 -18.67 -3.95 10.80
C ASN A 90 -18.97 -2.60 10.11
N GLY A 91 -17.90 -1.94 9.66
CA GLY A 91 -17.94 -0.65 8.95
C GLY A 91 -18.10 -0.85 7.44
N SER A 92 -18.25 0.27 6.72
CA SER A 92 -18.30 0.26 5.25
C SER A 92 -17.34 1.27 4.64
N LEU A 93 -16.83 0.92 3.46
CA LEU A 93 -15.90 1.73 2.69
C LEU A 93 -16.52 2.03 1.32
N SER A 94 -16.18 3.18 0.75
CA SER A 94 -16.52 3.51 -0.63
C SER A 94 -15.26 3.85 -1.41
N LEU A 95 -15.16 3.33 -2.64
CA LEU A 95 -14.08 3.65 -3.55
C LEU A 95 -14.59 4.57 -4.66
N VAL A 96 -13.89 5.70 -4.82
CA VAL A 96 -14.07 6.61 -5.95
C VAL A 96 -12.86 6.47 -6.87
N TYR A 97 -13.12 6.21 -8.14
CA TYR A 97 -12.11 6.20 -9.19
C TYR A 97 -12.32 7.41 -10.09
N ILE A 98 -11.25 8.14 -10.37
CA ILE A 98 -11.29 9.42 -11.08
C ILE A 98 -10.27 9.38 -12.21
N ASP A 99 -10.73 9.71 -13.41
CA ASP A 99 -9.89 9.90 -14.60
C ASP A 99 -10.06 11.36 -15.06
N LEU A 100 -8.97 12.04 -15.43
CA LEU A 100 -9.04 13.43 -15.87
C LEU A 100 -9.39 13.51 -17.36
N ASP A 101 -10.62 13.94 -17.65
CA ASP A 101 -11.11 14.10 -19.01
C ASP A 101 -10.16 14.96 -19.87
N ARG A 102 -9.76 14.42 -21.03
CA ARG A 102 -8.92 15.10 -22.03
C ARG A 102 -7.57 15.58 -21.52
N PHE A 103 -7.01 14.97 -20.47
CA PHE A 103 -5.69 15.35 -19.96
C PHE A 103 -4.59 15.25 -21.03
N LYS A 104 -4.67 14.26 -21.92
CA LYS A 104 -3.74 14.14 -23.05
C LYS A 104 -3.75 15.38 -23.97
N GLU A 105 -4.91 15.98 -24.24
CA GLU A 105 -5.00 17.18 -25.07
C GLU A 105 -4.27 18.39 -24.44
N ILE A 106 -4.27 18.47 -23.10
CA ILE A 106 -3.52 19.49 -22.36
C ILE A 106 -2.02 19.29 -22.57
N ASN A 107 -1.53 18.05 -22.41
CA ASN A 107 -0.13 17.72 -22.64
C ASN A 107 0.30 18.01 -24.09
N ASP A 108 -0.51 17.61 -25.06
CA ASP A 108 -0.19 17.77 -26.48
C ASP A 108 -0.17 19.25 -26.90
N ARG A 109 -1.01 20.09 -26.28
CA ARG A 109 -1.13 21.52 -26.62
C ARG A 109 -0.19 22.44 -25.84
N PHE A 110 0.04 22.14 -24.57
CA PHE A 110 0.76 23.02 -23.64
C PHE A 110 2.05 22.40 -23.07
N GLY A 111 2.31 21.13 -23.39
CA GLY A 111 3.48 20.39 -22.92
C GLY A 111 3.28 19.73 -21.56
N HIS A 112 4.11 18.72 -21.28
CA HIS A 112 4.04 17.93 -20.04
C HIS A 112 4.21 18.75 -18.76
N ASN A 113 4.99 19.83 -18.79
CA ASN A 113 5.16 20.70 -17.61
C ASN A 113 3.84 21.36 -17.18
N GLU A 114 2.95 21.70 -18.12
CA GLU A 114 1.62 22.23 -17.79
C GLU A 114 0.68 21.12 -17.32
N GLY A 115 0.77 19.93 -17.91
CA GLY A 115 0.06 18.76 -17.39
C GLY A 115 0.46 18.43 -15.95
N ASP A 116 1.74 18.51 -15.62
CA ASP A 116 2.25 18.30 -14.26
C ASP A 116 1.66 19.30 -13.26
N LYS A 117 1.53 20.58 -13.65
CA LYS A 117 0.85 21.59 -12.82
C LYS A 117 -0.60 21.24 -12.57
N VAL A 118 -1.33 20.82 -13.62
CA VAL A 118 -2.73 20.38 -13.49
C VAL A 118 -2.85 19.22 -12.50
N LEU A 119 -1.95 18.22 -12.58
CA LEU A 119 -1.95 17.08 -11.67
C LEU A 119 -1.67 17.49 -10.22
N ILE A 120 -0.74 18.42 -10.00
CA ILE A 120 -0.43 18.98 -8.69
C ILE A 120 -1.65 19.73 -8.12
N ASP A 121 -2.32 20.54 -8.93
CA ASP A 121 -3.47 21.32 -8.49
C ASP A 121 -4.69 20.45 -8.20
N VAL A 122 -4.91 19.39 -8.99
CA VAL A 122 -5.92 18.36 -8.70
C VAL A 122 -5.61 17.65 -7.37
N ALA A 123 -4.35 17.29 -7.12
CA ALA A 123 -3.97 16.65 -5.87
C ALA A 123 -4.18 17.54 -4.63
N ARG A 124 -3.88 18.85 -4.76
CA ARG A 124 -4.19 19.84 -3.72
C ARG A 124 -5.68 19.96 -3.49
N LEU A 125 -6.46 20.06 -4.57
CA LEU A 125 -7.92 20.13 -4.49
C LEU A 125 -8.51 18.91 -3.76
N PHE A 126 -8.00 17.71 -4.03
CA PHE A 126 -8.43 16.52 -3.29
C PHE A 126 -8.08 16.58 -1.81
N SER A 127 -6.89 17.09 -1.47
CA SER A 127 -6.48 17.25 -0.07
C SER A 127 -7.37 18.25 0.70
N ASP A 128 -7.95 19.23 0.00
CA ASP A 128 -8.87 20.21 0.59
C ASP A 128 -10.33 19.69 0.69
N ILE A 129 -10.75 18.82 -0.24
CA ILE A 129 -12.12 18.29 -0.31
C ILE A 129 -12.32 17.09 0.62
N PHE A 130 -11.37 16.17 0.63
CA PHE A 130 -11.46 14.92 1.38
C PHE A 130 -10.89 15.08 2.78
N ARG A 131 -11.26 14.17 3.68
CA ARG A 131 -10.82 14.23 5.07
C ARG A 131 -9.43 13.62 5.21
N ASP A 132 -8.72 14.00 6.26
CA ASP A 132 -7.44 13.37 6.63
C ASP A 132 -7.54 11.84 6.84
N SER A 133 -8.73 11.34 7.17
CA SER A 133 -8.99 9.91 7.32
C SER A 133 -9.17 9.18 5.99
N ASP A 134 -9.46 9.89 4.92
CA ASP A 134 -9.65 9.32 3.58
C ASP A 134 -8.30 9.06 2.93
N ILE A 135 -8.20 8.01 2.13
CA ILE A 135 -6.95 7.61 1.49
C ILE A 135 -7.01 8.05 0.03
N ILE A 136 -6.16 8.99 -0.33
CA ILE A 136 -6.08 9.59 -1.67
C ILE A 136 -4.81 9.10 -2.36
N ALA A 137 -4.92 8.68 -3.61
CA ALA A 137 -3.80 8.17 -4.38
C ALA A 137 -3.85 8.56 -5.86
N ARG A 138 -2.67 8.70 -6.47
CA ARG A 138 -2.50 8.71 -7.92
C ARG A 138 -2.10 7.30 -8.36
N LEU A 139 -2.93 6.69 -9.21
CA LEU A 139 -2.75 5.32 -9.67
C LEU A 139 -2.01 5.23 -10.99
N GLY A 140 -2.15 6.24 -11.85
CA GLY A 140 -1.62 6.28 -13.21
C GLY A 140 -1.21 7.68 -13.65
N CYS A 141 -1.22 7.92 -14.96
CA CYS A 141 -0.86 9.21 -15.53
C CYS A 141 -1.82 10.32 -15.06
N ASP A 142 -3.10 10.13 -15.31
CA ASP A 142 -4.23 11.01 -15.01
C ASP A 142 -5.28 10.36 -14.09
N GLU A 143 -5.00 9.14 -13.65
CA GLU A 143 -5.90 8.33 -12.84
C GLU A 143 -5.64 8.52 -11.35
N PHE A 144 -6.71 8.79 -10.60
CA PHE A 144 -6.71 8.92 -9.15
C PHE A 144 -7.73 8.00 -8.50
N ALA A 145 -7.49 7.66 -7.25
CA ALA A 145 -8.43 6.92 -6.42
C ALA A 145 -8.54 7.53 -5.03
N VAL A 146 -9.76 7.46 -4.49
CA VAL A 146 -10.07 7.89 -3.12
C VAL A 146 -10.85 6.79 -2.42
N LEU A 147 -10.31 6.31 -1.30
CA LEU A 147 -11.00 5.38 -0.42
C LEU A 147 -11.56 6.15 0.77
N LEU A 148 -12.88 6.21 0.86
CA LEU A 148 -13.62 6.85 1.94
C LEU A 148 -13.73 5.86 3.10
N THR A 149 -13.11 6.19 4.23
CA THR A 149 -12.93 5.25 5.35
C THR A 149 -14.10 5.26 6.36
N ILE A 150 -14.99 6.24 6.26
CA ILE A 150 -16.19 6.35 7.10
C ILE A 150 -17.42 6.58 6.23
N CYS A 151 -18.11 5.49 5.88
CA CYS A 151 -19.49 5.57 5.40
C CYS A 151 -20.43 5.22 6.56
N ILE A 152 -21.06 6.24 7.15
CA ILE A 152 -22.17 6.04 8.10
C ILE A 152 -23.32 5.37 7.33
N ASN A 153 -23.80 4.23 7.81
CA ASN A 153 -24.89 3.44 7.23
C ASN A 153 -26.21 4.27 7.09
N PRO A 154 -27.24 3.86 6.31
CA PRO A 154 -27.50 4.11 4.90
C PRO A 154 -28.73 5.02 4.66
N ARG A 155 -28.89 6.12 5.43
CA ARG A 155 -30.03 7.06 5.26
C ARG A 155 -29.67 8.43 4.70
N SER A 156 -28.39 8.70 4.46
CA SER A 156 -27.98 9.96 3.82
C SER A 156 -28.30 9.90 2.32
N PRO A 157 -29.06 10.86 1.78
CA PRO A 157 -29.42 10.87 0.36
C PRO A 157 -28.16 10.92 -0.52
N PRO A 158 -28.23 10.36 -1.73
CA PRO A 158 -27.09 10.38 -2.65
C PRO A 158 -26.61 11.82 -2.84
N LEU A 159 -25.30 12.04 -2.68
CA LEU A 159 -24.65 13.23 -3.21
C LEU A 159 -25.04 13.31 -4.68
N LYS A 160 -25.84 14.33 -5.04
CA LYS A 160 -26.41 14.47 -6.38
C LYS A 160 -25.28 14.47 -7.40
N SER A 161 -25.24 13.40 -8.20
CA SER A 161 -24.24 13.15 -9.23
C SER A 161 -24.56 13.97 -10.47
N ASN A 162 -23.66 14.89 -10.81
CA ASN A 162 -23.48 15.37 -12.20
C ASN A 162 -22.03 15.13 -12.68
N SER A 163 -21.27 14.22 -12.06
CA SER A 163 -19.91 13.88 -12.49
C SER A 163 -19.82 12.45 -13.02
N PRO A 164 -19.00 12.20 -14.06
CA PRO A 164 -18.84 10.90 -14.72
C PRO A 164 -18.04 9.87 -13.91
N ALA A 165 -17.76 10.12 -12.62
CA ALA A 165 -16.96 9.23 -11.78
C ALA A 165 -17.72 7.93 -11.47
N GLY A 166 -17.12 6.79 -11.82
CA GLY A 166 -17.63 5.46 -11.48
C GLY A 166 -17.60 5.23 -9.98
N TYR A 167 -18.77 5.09 -9.36
CA TYR A 167 -18.90 4.76 -7.93
C TYR A 167 -18.88 3.25 -7.74
N TYR A 168 -17.88 2.72 -7.04
CA TYR A 168 -17.82 1.31 -6.65
C TYR A 168 -18.07 1.17 -5.14
N ARG A 169 -19.22 0.60 -4.79
CA ARG A 169 -19.56 0.27 -3.40
C ARG A 169 -19.04 -1.13 -3.08
N PHE A 170 -18.07 -1.23 -2.18
CA PHE A 170 -17.69 -2.51 -1.58
C PHE A 170 -18.68 -2.85 -0.45
N GLY A 171 -19.88 -3.30 -0.84
CA GLY A 171 -20.85 -3.93 0.04
C GLY A 171 -20.55 -5.42 0.19
N GLY A 172 -20.67 -5.95 1.41
CA GLY A 172 -20.09 -7.23 1.81
C GLY A 172 -20.62 -8.49 1.10
N CYS A 173 -19.83 -9.55 1.29
CA CYS A 173 -20.10 -10.99 1.16
C CYS A 173 -20.65 -11.54 -0.17
N VAL A 174 -19.80 -12.34 -0.83
CA VAL A 174 -19.97 -13.81 -0.77
C VAL A 174 -18.74 -14.41 -0.10
#